data_AF-A0A7W7QAJ1-F1
#
_entry.id   AF-A0A7W7QAJ1-F1
#
_cell.length_a   1.000
_cell.length_b   1.000
_cell.length_c   1.000
_cell.angle_alpha   90.00
_cell.angle_beta   90.00
_cell.angle_gamma   90.00
#
_symmetry.space_group_name_H-M   'P 1'
#
loop_
_entity.id
_entity.type
_entity.pdbx_description
1 polymer ?
#
loop_
_entity_poly.entity_id
_entity_poly.type
_entity_poly.pdbx_seq_one_letter_code
_entity_poly.pdbx_strand_id
1 'polypeptide(L)'
;MAVWVDQLLDAPGRPASVTWAAVLGAVAGGVVLPGTAIVGIGVFTAAGATWFAVTVAVLAVVQVTAVVLLFVGSARLAMGVGRGLLLGGLALTFLACAAHGLDAVTLVAGDPDESPTVVAIFLTIAVGIAALSACSLFFALRAATSAYVSCAPQHAGHR
;
A
#
# COMPACT_ATOMS: atom_id res chain seq x y z
N MET A 1 -12.24 10.82 21.96
CA MET A 1 -11.86 9.39 22.04
C MET A 1 -10.46 9.09 21.50
N ALA A 2 -9.92 9.85 20.54
CA ALA A 2 -8.61 9.56 19.92
C ALA A 2 -7.36 9.85 20.80
N VAL A 3 -7.48 10.59 21.90
CA VAL A 3 -6.35 11.04 22.75
C VAL A 3 -5.76 9.90 23.59
N TRP A 4 -6.59 8.95 24.02
CA TRP A 4 -6.18 7.88 24.95
C TRP A 4 -5.31 6.81 24.27
N VAL A 5 -5.55 6.52 22.99
CA VAL A 5 -4.77 5.52 22.23
C VAL A 5 -3.34 6.02 21.97
N ASP A 6 -3.16 7.32 21.74
CA ASP A 6 -1.83 7.89 21.54
C ASP A 6 -0.99 7.80 22.82
N GLN A 7 -1.56 8.15 23.98
CA GLN A 7 -0.85 8.12 25.27
C GLN A 7 -0.42 6.71 25.72
N LEU A 8 -1.15 5.66 25.34
CA LEU A 8 -0.84 4.27 25.71
C LEU A 8 0.32 3.66 24.91
N LEU A 9 0.69 4.28 23.79
CA LEU A 9 1.60 3.71 22.79
C LEU A 9 2.77 4.65 22.44
N ASP A 10 2.84 5.80 23.11
CA ASP A 10 3.91 6.77 22.91
C ASP A 10 5.23 6.24 23.48
N ALA A 11 6.14 5.90 22.58
CA ALA A 11 7.55 5.78 22.92
C ALA A 11 8.12 7.20 23.11
N PRO A 12 9.11 7.41 24.01
CA PRO A 12 9.66 8.74 24.24
C PRO A 12 10.14 9.37 22.92
N GLY A 13 9.48 10.46 22.53
CA GLY A 13 9.81 11.26 21.34
C GLY A 13 9.13 10.85 20.02
N ARG A 14 8.30 9.79 19.96
CA ARG A 14 7.59 9.39 18.72
C ARG A 14 6.11 9.07 18.97
N PRO A 15 5.16 9.78 18.32
CA PRO A 15 3.74 9.55 18.57
C PRO A 15 3.29 8.18 18.04
N ALA A 16 2.37 7.53 18.74
CA ALA A 16 1.82 6.22 18.38
C ALA A 16 1.30 6.16 16.92
N SER A 17 0.64 7.22 16.46
CA SER A 17 0.16 7.37 15.08
C SER A 17 1.25 7.19 14.01
N VAL A 18 2.48 7.66 14.26
CA VAL A 18 3.62 7.48 13.35
C VAL A 18 4.02 6.00 13.31
N THR A 19 4.12 5.36 14.47
CA THR A 19 4.45 3.93 14.57
C THR A 19 3.43 3.09 13.82
N TRP A 20 2.14 3.31 14.06
CA TRP A 20 1.07 2.56 13.38
C TRP A 20 1.02 2.83 11.88
N ALA A 21 1.16 4.08 11.44
CA ALA A 21 1.22 4.41 10.02
C ALA A 21 2.36 3.67 9.31
N ALA A 22 3.56 3.68 9.91
CA ALA A 22 4.73 3.02 9.37
C ALA A 22 4.59 1.49 9.34
N VAL A 23 4.10 0.89 10.43
CA VAL A 23 3.88 -0.57 10.53
C VAL A 23 2.82 -1.01 9.53
N LEU A 24 1.66 -0.35 9.49
CA LEU A 24 0.59 -0.69 8.56
C LEU A 24 1.02 -0.50 7.10
N GLY A 25 1.81 0.53 6.80
CA GLY A 25 2.39 0.73 5.47
C GLY A 25 3.36 -0.37 5.08
N ALA A 26 4.22 -0.82 6.01
CA ALA A 26 5.15 -1.92 5.77
C ALA A 26 4.42 -3.27 5.61
N VAL A 27 3.38 -3.52 6.42
CA VAL A 27 2.53 -4.70 6.29
C VAL A 27 1.79 -4.69 4.96
N ALA A 28 1.22 -3.55 4.55
CA ALA A 28 0.59 -3.42 3.24
C ALA A 28 1.59 -3.72 2.11
N GLY A 29 2.82 -3.19 2.20
CA GLY A 29 3.89 -3.49 1.25
C GLY A 29 4.25 -4.99 1.22
N GLY A 30 4.35 -5.62 2.38
CA GLY A 30 4.62 -7.06 2.51
C GLY A 30 3.52 -7.94 1.93
N VAL A 31 2.25 -7.54 2.02
CA VAL A 31 1.10 -8.28 1.46
C VAL A 31 0.95 -8.05 -0.05
N VAL A 32 1.29 -6.86 -0.56
CA VAL A 32 1.28 -6.57 -2.00
C VAL A 32 2.38 -7.35 -2.75
N LEU A 33 3.50 -7.66 -2.08
CA LEU A 33 4.67 -8.35 -2.65
C LEU A 33 4.35 -9.76 -3.23
N PRO A 34 3.63 -10.65 -2.54
CA PRO A 34 3.14 -11.89 -3.14
C PRO A 34 2.21 -11.64 -4.34
N GLY A 35 1.33 -10.62 -4.24
CA GLY A 35 0.45 -10.23 -5.34
C GLY A 35 1.22 -9.86 -6.60
N THR A 36 2.28 -9.05 -6.47
CA THR A 36 3.18 -8.72 -7.59
C THR A 36 3.87 -9.94 -8.19
N ALA A 37 4.30 -10.88 -7.36
CA ALA A 37 4.98 -12.09 -7.84
C ALA A 37 4.04 -12.97 -8.67
N ILE A 38 2.79 -13.12 -8.23
CA ILE A 38 1.76 -13.89 -8.94
C ILE A 38 1.43 -13.23 -10.29
N VAL A 39 1.18 -11.91 -10.28
CA VAL A 39 0.92 -11.13 -11.51
C VAL A 39 2.10 -11.22 -12.47
N GLY A 40 3.33 -11.13 -11.96
CA GLY A 40 4.55 -11.27 -12.75
C GLY A 40 4.68 -12.63 -13.42
N ILE A 41 4.39 -13.73 -12.72
CA ILE A 41 4.40 -15.09 -13.30
C ILE A 41 3.36 -15.20 -14.43
N GLY A 42 2.17 -14.60 -14.26
CA GLY A 42 1.13 -14.56 -15.29
C GLY A 42 1.55 -13.86 -16.58
N VAL A 43 2.39 -12.81 -16.50
CA VAL A 43 2.95 -12.12 -17.69
C VAL A 43 3.84 -13.05 -18.50
N PHE A 44 4.64 -13.90 -17.86
CA PHE A 44 5.59 -14.79 -18.55
C PHE A 44 4.94 -16.07 -19.08
N THR A 45 3.78 -16.48 -18.56
CA THR A 45 3.03 -17.66 -19.03
C THR A 45 2.01 -17.33 -20.12
N ALA A 46 1.59 -16.07 -20.24
CA ALA A 46 0.74 -15.60 -21.34
C ALA A 46 1.56 -15.51 -22.64
N ALA A 47 1.62 -16.62 -23.38
CA ALA A 47 2.20 -16.70 -24.71
C ALA A 47 1.40 -15.84 -25.71
N GLY A 48 1.76 -14.56 -25.84
CA GLY A 48 1.22 -13.67 -26.87
C GLY A 48 1.34 -12.20 -26.48
N ALA A 49 1.99 -11.39 -27.34
CA ALA A 49 2.05 -9.94 -27.21
C ALA A 49 0.69 -9.29 -27.52
N THR A 50 -0.30 -9.52 -26.65
CA THR A 50 -1.60 -8.86 -26.69
C THR A 50 -1.57 -7.63 -25.79
N TRP A 51 -2.46 -6.66 -26.06
CA TRP A 51 -2.65 -5.47 -25.22
C TRP A 51 -2.87 -5.81 -23.73
N PHE A 52 -3.41 -7.00 -23.46
CA PHE A 52 -3.59 -7.54 -22.11
C PHE A 52 -2.24 -7.75 -21.39
N ALA A 53 -1.24 -8.35 -22.06
CA ALA A 53 0.09 -8.55 -21.50
C ALA A 53 0.77 -7.22 -21.12
N VAL A 54 0.53 -6.15 -21.90
CA VAL A 54 1.04 -4.80 -21.60
C VAL A 54 0.38 -4.24 -20.34
N THR A 55 -0.95 -4.34 -20.20
CA THR A 55 -1.67 -3.88 -19.01
C THR A 55 -1.19 -4.58 -17.74
N VAL A 56 -0.99 -5.91 -17.81
CA VAL A 56 -0.50 -6.70 -16.68
C VAL A 56 0.94 -6.32 -16.32
N ALA A 57 1.81 -6.09 -17.31
CA ALA A 57 3.17 -5.62 -17.08
C ALA A 57 3.21 -4.24 -16.43
N VAL A 58 2.37 -3.30 -16.88
CA VAL A 58 2.25 -1.97 -16.25
C VAL A 58 1.76 -2.09 -14.82
N LEU A 59 0.77 -2.93 -14.56
CA LEU A 59 0.26 -3.17 -13.22
C LEU A 59 1.33 -3.75 -12.29
N ALA A 60 2.14 -4.68 -12.77
CA ALA A 60 3.27 -5.23 -12.03
C ALA A 60 4.29 -4.13 -11.66
N VAL A 61 4.66 -3.26 -12.61
CA VAL A 61 5.56 -2.12 -12.36
C VAL A 61 4.97 -1.16 -11.33
N VAL A 62 3.67 -0.82 -11.44
CA VAL A 62 2.97 0.05 -10.49
C VAL A 62 2.99 -0.54 -9.08
N GLN A 63 2.72 -1.83 -8.94
CA GLN A 63 2.71 -2.49 -7.64
C GLN A 63 4.13 -2.63 -7.05
N VAL A 64 5.15 -2.93 -7.86
CA VAL A 64 6.55 -2.94 -7.40
C VAL A 64 6.96 -1.55 -6.91
N THR A 65 6.58 -0.51 -7.66
CA THR A 65 6.83 0.88 -7.27
C THR A 65 6.10 1.22 -5.97
N ALA A 66 4.84 0.78 -5.82
CA ALA A 66 4.06 0.94 -4.61
C ALA A 66 4.75 0.29 -3.40
N VAL A 67 5.21 -0.95 -3.53
CA VAL A 67 5.92 -1.69 -2.48
C VAL A 67 7.19 -0.96 -2.04
N VAL A 68 8.02 -0.52 -3.00
CA VAL A 68 9.24 0.23 -2.71
C VAL A 68 8.89 1.53 -1.97
N LEU A 69 7.91 2.28 -2.46
CA LEU A 69 7.46 3.52 -1.83
C LEU A 69 6.88 3.30 -0.43
N LEU A 70 6.17 2.19 -0.19
CA LEU A 70 5.63 1.84 1.11
C LEU A 70 6.76 1.52 2.10
N PHE A 71 7.73 0.68 1.74
CA PHE A 71 8.84 0.36 2.64
C PHE A 71 9.72 1.58 2.93
N VAL A 72 10.14 2.32 1.89
CA VAL A 72 10.97 3.51 2.05
C VAL A 72 10.18 4.62 2.75
N GLY A 73 8.90 4.79 2.42
CA GLY A 73 8.00 5.76 3.04
C GLY A 73 7.76 5.47 4.51
N SER A 74 7.51 4.22 4.88
CA SER A 74 7.37 3.79 6.28
C SER A 74 8.65 4.05 7.06
N ALA A 75 9.82 3.73 6.50
CA ALA A 75 11.11 4.02 7.15
C ALA A 75 11.32 5.53 7.32
N ARG A 76 11.09 6.34 6.28
CA ARG A 76 11.22 7.81 6.36
C ARG A 76 10.24 8.44 7.33
N LEU A 77 9.01 7.92 7.41
CA LEU A 77 8.03 8.38 8.38
C LEU A 77 8.47 8.04 9.81
N ALA A 78 8.97 6.83 10.04
CA ALA A 78 9.46 6.39 11.35
C ALA A 78 10.69 7.19 11.82
N MET A 79 11.51 7.70 10.89
CA MET A 79 12.63 8.60 11.15
C MET A 79 12.23 10.08 11.25
N GLY A 80 10.96 10.43 11.02
CA GLY A 80 10.49 11.82 11.02
C GLY A 80 10.93 12.67 9.83
N VAL A 81 11.56 12.06 8.81
CA VAL A 81 12.12 12.76 7.64
C VAL A 81 11.02 13.24 6.69
N GLY A 82 9.91 12.50 6.59
CA GLY A 82 8.81 12.87 5.70
C GLY A 82 7.80 11.75 5.49
N ARG A 83 6.59 12.12 5.07
CA ARG A 83 5.49 11.18 4.75
C ARG A 83 5.17 11.05 3.26
N GLY A 84 5.78 11.87 2.39
CA GLY A 84 5.41 11.95 0.98
C GLY A 84 5.52 10.62 0.23
N LEU A 85 6.60 9.87 0.45
CA LEU A 85 6.79 8.56 -0.19
C LEU A 85 5.76 7.53 0.30
N LEU A 86 5.39 7.55 1.58
CA LEU A 86 4.35 6.68 2.10
C LEU A 86 3.00 6.99 1.43
N LEU A 87 2.63 8.26 1.34
CA LEU A 87 1.39 8.69 0.68
C LEU A 87 1.38 8.30 -0.81
N GLY A 88 2.51 8.46 -1.50
CA GLY A 88 2.65 8.01 -2.89
C GLY A 88 2.49 6.50 -3.04
N GLY A 89 3.12 5.71 -2.15
CA GLY A 89 2.97 4.26 -2.13
C GLY A 89 1.53 3.83 -1.90
N LEU A 90 0.86 4.41 -0.90
CA LEU A 90 -0.55 4.14 -0.60
C LEU A 90 -1.46 4.48 -1.79
N ALA A 91 -1.23 5.61 -2.47
CA ALA A 91 -1.99 5.99 -3.66
C ALA A 91 -1.85 4.97 -4.79
N LEU A 92 -0.63 4.49 -5.06
CA LEU A 92 -0.39 3.44 -6.05
C LEU A 92 -1.02 2.11 -5.64
N THR A 93 -1.02 1.77 -4.34
CA THR A 93 -1.71 0.59 -3.83
C THR A 93 -3.21 0.66 -4.06
N PHE A 94 -3.85 1.80 -3.80
CA PHE A 94 -5.28 1.98 -4.11
C PHE A 94 -5.56 1.84 -5.61
N LEU A 95 -4.71 2.41 -6.45
CA LEU A 95 -4.84 2.28 -7.90
C LEU A 95 -4.73 0.81 -8.34
N ALA A 96 -3.79 0.06 -7.78
CA ALA A 96 -3.65 -1.36 -8.05
C ALA A 96 -4.86 -2.18 -7.55
N CYS A 97 -5.38 -1.89 -6.36
CA CYS A 97 -6.59 -2.52 -5.84
C CYS A 97 -7.81 -2.23 -6.73
N ALA A 98 -7.95 -1.00 -7.22
CA ALA A 98 -9.02 -0.63 -8.15
C ALA A 98 -8.90 -1.38 -9.49
N ALA A 99 -7.68 -1.53 -10.02
CA ALA A 99 -7.43 -2.31 -11.23
C ALA A 99 -7.83 -3.79 -11.05
N HIS A 100 -7.49 -4.40 -9.92
CA HIS A 100 -7.93 -5.77 -9.59
C HIS A 100 -9.45 -5.89 -9.46
N GLY A 101 -10.10 -4.89 -8.87
CA GLY A 101 -11.57 -4.85 -8.78
C GLY A 101 -12.23 -4.76 -10.16
N LEU A 102 -11.68 -3.96 -11.06
CA LEU A 102 -12.15 -3.87 -12.45
C LEU A 102 -11.97 -5.19 -13.19
N ASP A 103 -10.81 -5.84 -13.03
CA ASP A 103 -10.52 -7.14 -13.65
C ASP A 103 -11.50 -8.22 -13.19
N ALA A 104 -11.78 -8.28 -11.89
CA ALA A 104 -12.77 -9.19 -11.31
C ALA A 104 -14.19 -8.95 -11.88
N VAL A 105 -14.59 -7.69 -12.08
CA VAL A 105 -15.89 -7.36 -12.69
C VAL A 105 -15.93 -7.79 -14.16
N THR A 106 -14.83 -7.61 -14.90
CA THR A 106 -14.77 -8.01 -16.31
C THR A 106 -14.79 -9.52 -16.49
N LEU A 107 -14.17 -10.29 -15.59
CA LEU A 107 -14.22 -11.76 -15.60
C LEU A 107 -15.65 -12.25 -15.40
N VAL A 108 -16.35 -11.76 -14.37
CA VAL A 108 -17.75 -12.13 -14.09
C VAL A 108 -18.70 -11.75 -15.24
N ALA A 109 -18.44 -10.63 -15.92
CA ALA A 109 -19.26 -10.19 -17.05
C ALA A 109 -18.96 -10.98 -18.35
N GLY A 110 -17.74 -11.50 -18.50
CA GLY A 110 -17.28 -12.22 -19.68
C GLY A 110 -17.64 -13.71 -19.69
N ASP A 111 -17.63 -14.35 -18.52
CA ASP A 111 -17.99 -15.75 -18.36
C ASP A 111 -18.79 -15.96 -17.05
N PRO A 112 -20.12 -16.14 -17.12
CA PRO A 112 -20.96 -16.34 -15.94
C PRO A 112 -20.72 -17.70 -15.25
N ASP A 113 -20.02 -18.63 -15.90
CA ASP A 113 -19.66 -19.95 -15.34
C ASP A 113 -18.30 -19.93 -14.61
N GLU A 114 -17.60 -18.79 -14.60
CA GLU A 114 -16.36 -18.60 -13.84
C GLU A 114 -16.60 -18.91 -12.35
N SER A 115 -15.68 -19.65 -11.72
CA SER A 115 -15.84 -20.09 -10.34
C SER A 115 -15.99 -18.89 -9.39
N PRO A 116 -17.13 -18.72 -8.70
CA PRO A 116 -17.37 -17.58 -7.81
C PRO A 116 -16.35 -17.52 -6.67
N THR A 117 -15.76 -18.67 -6.31
CA THR A 117 -14.72 -18.80 -5.29
C THR A 117 -13.44 -18.06 -5.68
N VAL A 118 -13.03 -18.12 -6.95
CA VAL A 118 -11.79 -17.47 -7.42
C VAL A 118 -11.96 -15.95 -7.40
N VAL A 119 -13.05 -15.46 -7.96
CA VAL A 119 -13.41 -14.03 -7.96
C VAL A 119 -13.52 -13.48 -6.53
N ALA A 120 -14.17 -14.21 -5.63
CA ALA A 120 -14.30 -13.81 -4.23
C ALA A 120 -12.96 -13.68 -3.51
N ILE A 121 -12.01 -14.59 -3.76
CA ILE A 121 -10.66 -14.54 -3.15
C ILE A 121 -9.91 -13.31 -3.61
N PHE A 122 -9.87 -13.03 -4.93
CA PHE A 122 -9.18 -11.87 -5.48
C PHE A 122 -9.74 -10.56 -4.94
N LEU A 123 -11.07 -10.42 -4.90
CA LEU A 123 -11.75 -9.26 -4.33
C LEU A 123 -11.47 -9.10 -2.83
N THR A 124 -11.53 -10.18 -2.06
CA THR A 124 -11.33 -10.11 -0.60
C THR A 124 -9.92 -9.65 -0.26
N ILE A 125 -8.91 -10.15 -0.97
CA ILE A 125 -7.51 -9.74 -0.78
C ILE A 125 -7.34 -8.26 -1.15
N ALA A 126 -7.85 -7.84 -2.32
CA ALA A 126 -7.75 -6.45 -2.76
C ALA A 126 -8.44 -5.47 -1.79
N VAL A 127 -9.62 -5.83 -1.28
CA VAL A 127 -10.36 -5.04 -0.28
C VAL A 127 -9.60 -4.99 1.05
N GLY A 128 -9.04 -6.10 1.51
CA GLY A 128 -8.23 -6.14 2.74
C GLY A 128 -6.99 -5.25 2.66
N ILE A 129 -6.27 -5.30 1.53
CA ILE A 129 -5.11 -4.41 1.27
C ILE A 129 -5.55 -2.95 1.23
N ALA A 130 -6.69 -2.64 0.57
CA ALA A 130 -7.22 -1.29 0.51
C ALA A 130 -7.61 -0.76 1.91
N ALA A 131 -8.22 -1.60 2.75
CA ALA A 131 -8.57 -1.25 4.13
C ALA A 131 -7.33 -0.98 4.99
N LEU A 132 -6.30 -1.83 4.92
CA LEU A 132 -5.02 -1.61 5.61
C LEU A 132 -4.35 -0.31 5.15
N SER A 133 -4.37 -0.06 3.85
CA SER A 133 -3.82 1.16 3.24
C SER A 133 -4.60 2.39 3.70
N ALA A 134 -5.93 2.31 3.80
CA ALA A 134 -6.76 3.39 4.32
C ALA A 134 -6.49 3.67 5.80
N CYS A 135 -6.30 2.64 6.62
CA CYS A 135 -5.90 2.80 8.02
C CYS A 135 -4.52 3.45 8.14
N SER A 136 -3.53 3.00 7.35
CA SER A 136 -2.20 3.63 7.31
C SER A 136 -2.29 5.10 6.90
N LEU A 137 -3.09 5.41 5.86
CA LEU A 137 -3.34 6.78 5.40
C LEU A 137 -3.96 7.64 6.50
N PHE A 138 -4.99 7.12 7.17
CA PHE A 138 -5.67 7.82 8.26
C PHE A 138 -4.66 8.21 9.35
N PHE A 139 -3.82 7.27 9.81
CA PHE A 139 -2.79 7.56 10.80
C PHE A 139 -1.73 8.54 10.27
N ALA A 140 -1.28 8.38 9.02
CA ALA A 140 -0.26 9.24 8.41
C ALA A 140 -0.72 10.70 8.25
N LEU A 141 -2.03 10.94 8.14
CA LEU A 141 -2.62 12.27 7.99
C LEU A 141 -2.98 12.94 9.33
N ARG A 142 -2.84 12.26 10.47
CA ARG A 142 -3.17 12.87 11.77
C ARG A 142 -2.28 14.09 12.07
N ALA A 143 -2.85 15.03 12.82
CA ALA A 143 -2.15 16.26 13.23
C ALA A 143 -0.86 15.95 14.03
N ALA A 144 -0.89 14.95 14.92
CA ALA A 144 0.28 14.50 15.68
C ALA A 144 1.43 14.03 14.78
N THR A 145 1.13 13.27 13.72
CA THR A 145 2.10 12.83 12.73
C THR A 145 2.67 14.02 11.94
N SER A 146 1.81 14.98 11.59
CA SER A 146 2.22 16.19 10.87
C SER A 146 3.16 17.04 11.73
N ALA A 147 2.84 17.23 13.01
CA ALA A 147 3.68 17.93 13.97
C ALA A 147 5.03 17.21 14.17
N TYR A 148 5.01 15.88 14.30
CA TYR A 148 6.22 15.07 14.41
C TYR A 148 7.16 15.25 13.22
N VAL A 149 6.65 15.15 11.99
CA VAL A 149 7.47 15.35 10.76
C VAL A 149 7.99 16.79 10.64
N SER A 150 7.28 17.77 11.19
CA SER A 150 7.69 19.19 11.16
C SER A 150 8.76 19.52 12.20
N CYS A 151 8.69 18.86 13.37
CA CYS A 151 9.56 19.12 14.51
C CYS A 151 10.73 18.13 14.63
N ALA A 152 10.69 16.99 13.92
CA ALA A 152 11.81 16.07 13.88
C ALA A 152 13.04 16.82 13.35
N PRO A 153 14.17 16.77 14.06
CA PRO A 153 15.39 17.41 13.59
C PRO A 153 15.68 16.83 12.22
N GLN A 154 15.52 17.65 11.17
CA GLN A 154 16.00 17.31 9.84
C GLN A 154 17.48 17.00 10.04
N HIS A 155 17.83 15.72 10.01
CA HIS A 155 19.20 15.31 10.28
C HIS A 155 20.11 16.19 9.44
N ALA A 156 20.90 16.97 10.18
CA ALA A 156 21.79 18.00 9.71
C ALA A 156 22.40 17.61 8.36
N GLY A 157 21.90 18.25 7.29
CA GLY A 157 22.76 18.48 6.14
C GLY A 157 23.97 19.24 6.67
N HIS A 158 25.16 18.69 6.41
CA HIS A 158 26.48 19.16 6.87
C HIS A 158 26.90 18.66 8.26
N ARG A 159 27.56 17.48 8.28
CA ARG A 159 28.95 17.32 8.73
C ARG A 159 29.52 16.00 8.23
#